data_AF-A0A2R2IY80-F1
#
_entry.id   AF-A0A2R2IY80-F1
#
_cell.length_a   1.000
_cell.length_b   1.000
_cell.length_c   1.000
_cell.angle_alpha   90.00
_cell.angle_beta   90.00
_cell.angle_gamma   90.00
#
_symmetry.space_group_name_H-M   'P 1'
#
loop_
_entity.id
_entity.type
_entity.pdbx_description
1 polymer ?
#
loop_
_entity_poly.entity_id
_entity_poly.type
_entity_poly.pdbx_seq_one_letter_code
_entity_poly.pdbx_strand_id
1 'polypeptide(L)' 'MKIDDFNVVADLIGMKKRSREAVWLMEVEGMTGYSAAQQMDISESTVSRAHARFVRAIRQVNTLTGHLPLR' A
#
# COMPACT_ATOMS: atom_id res chain seq x y z
N MET A 1 -7.99 -5.13 4.81
CA MET A 1 -8.22 -3.66 4.72
C MET A 1 -9.42 -3.41 3.82
N LYS A 2 -10.23 -2.36 4.02
CA LYS A 2 -11.29 -2.00 3.05
C LYS A 2 -10.67 -1.30 1.84
N ILE A 3 -11.32 -1.40 0.68
CA ILE A 3 -10.82 -0.80 -0.57
C ILE A 3 -10.69 0.72 -0.50
N ASP A 4 -11.61 1.38 0.19
CA ASP A 4 -11.60 2.84 0.34
C ASP A 4 -10.40 3.30 1.17
N ASP A 5 -10.14 2.66 2.32
CA ASP A 5 -9.01 2.97 3.19
C ASP A 5 -7.67 2.78 2.46
N PHE A 6 -7.58 1.70 1.69
CA PHE A 6 -6.41 1.41 0.85
C PHE A 6 -6.18 2.52 -0.18
N ASN A 7 -7.24 2.90 -0.91
CA ASN A 7 -7.16 3.91 -1.96
C ASN A 7 -6.73 5.27 -1.38
N VAL A 8 -7.28 5.67 -0.24
CA VAL A 8 -6.87 6.91 0.45
C VAL A 8 -5.37 6.91 0.71
N VAL A 9 -4.83 5.84 1.31
CA VAL A 9 -3.39 5.76 1.60
C VAL A 9 -2.56 5.73 0.31
N ALA A 10 -2.99 4.98 -0.70
CA ALA A 10 -2.30 4.88 -1.98
C ALA A 10 -2.26 6.20 -2.75
N ASP A 11 -3.33 6.99 -2.68
CA ASP A 11 -3.45 8.32 -3.28
C ASP A 11 -2.56 9.33 -2.54
N LEU A 12 -2.58 9.31 -1.20
CA LEU A 12 -1.74 10.18 -0.36
C LEU A 12 -0.24 10.08 -0.69
N ILE A 13 0.24 8.89 -1.07
CA ILE A 13 1.65 8.67 -1.44
C ILE A 13 1.91 8.70 -2.94
N GLY A 14 0.91 9.06 -3.76
CA GLY A 14 1.02 9.15 -5.21
C GLY A 14 1.42 7.82 -5.86
N MET A 15 0.84 6.70 -5.41
CA MET A 15 1.21 5.39 -5.93
C MET A 15 0.70 5.18 -7.36
N LYS A 16 1.61 4.78 -8.27
CA LYS A 16 1.31 4.44 -9.66
C LYS A 16 0.46 3.16 -9.76
N LYS A 17 -0.40 3.09 -10.78
CA LYS A 17 -1.39 2.00 -10.99
C LYS A 17 -0.84 0.58 -10.80
N ARG A 18 0.20 0.18 -11.54
CA ARG A 18 0.77 -1.19 -11.41
C ARG A 18 1.31 -1.50 -10.00
N SER A 19 2.01 -0.55 -9.38
CA SER A 19 2.49 -0.71 -8.01
C SER A 19 1.34 -0.77 -7.00
N ARG A 20 0.27 0.01 -7.24
CA ARG A 20 -0.95 0.01 -6.42
C ARG A 20 -1.64 -1.35 -6.46
N GLU A 21 -1.85 -1.89 -7.65
CA GLU A 21 -2.42 -3.22 -7.83
C GLU A 21 -1.53 -4.29 -7.19
N ALA A 22 -0.20 -4.23 -7.34
CA ALA A 22 0.70 -5.17 -6.68
C ALA A 22 0.60 -5.14 -5.15
N VAL A 23 0.55 -3.94 -4.55
CA VAL A 23 0.42 -3.79 -3.09
C VAL A 23 -0.97 -4.21 -2.61
N TRP A 24 -2.02 -4.01 -3.41
CA TRP A 24 -3.37 -4.53 -3.12
C TRP A 24 -3.37 -6.07 -3.01
N LEU A 25 -2.74 -6.75 -3.96
CA LEU A 25 -2.63 -8.21 -3.94
C LEU A 25 -1.93 -8.71 -2.67
N MET A 26 -0.97 -7.96 -2.14
CA MET A 26 -0.30 -8.30 -0.88
C MET A 26 -1.16 -8.01 0.36
N GLU A 27 -1.72 -6.81 0.45
CA GLU A 27 -2.38 -6.30 1.67
C GLU A 27 -3.82 -6.79 1.84
N VAL A 28 -4.48 -7.18 0.75
CA VAL A 28 -5.88 -7.60 0.78
C VAL A 28 -6.07 -9.04 0.35
N GLU A 29 -5.40 -9.48 -0.72
CA GLU A 29 -5.50 -10.87 -1.19
C GLU A 29 -4.49 -11.81 -0.50
N GLY A 30 -3.59 -11.28 0.33
CA GLY A 30 -2.63 -12.07 1.11
C GLY A 30 -1.49 -12.68 0.29
N MET A 31 -1.22 -12.19 -0.92
CA MET A 31 -0.14 -12.70 -1.76
C MET A 31 1.25 -12.33 -1.21
N THR A 32 2.23 -13.18 -1.51
CA THR A 32 3.64 -12.84 -1.32
C THR A 32 4.07 -11.75 -2.32
N GLY A 33 5.10 -10.97 -1.95
CA GLY A 33 5.66 -9.96 -2.85
C GLY A 33 6.19 -10.55 -4.17
N TYR A 34 6.76 -11.75 -4.12
CA TYR A 34 7.20 -12.49 -5.31
C TYR A 34 6.02 -12.82 -6.23
N SER A 35 4.94 -13.40 -5.70
CA SER A 35 3.74 -13.75 -6.48
C SER A 35 3.08 -12.52 -7.10
N ALA A 36 2.95 -11.43 -6.33
CA ALA A 36 2.41 -10.17 -6.81
C ALA A 36 3.27 -9.55 -7.92
N ALA A 37 4.60 -9.66 -7.81
CA ALA A 37 5.53 -9.19 -8.84
C ALA A 37 5.38 -9.95 -10.17
N GLN A 38 5.25 -11.28 -10.10
CA GLN A 38 4.99 -12.13 -11.26
C GLN A 38 3.65 -11.79 -11.93
N GLN A 39 2.58 -11.67 -11.14
CA GLN A 39 1.24 -11.37 -11.67
C GLN A 39 1.15 -9.98 -12.30
N MET A 40 1.86 -8.99 -11.74
CA MET A 40 1.83 -7.62 -12.22
C MET A 40 2.87 -7.30 -13.30
N ASP A 41 3.70 -8.28 -13.67
CA ASP A 41 4.78 -8.12 -14.65
C ASP A 41 5.67 -6.91 -14.31
N ILE A 42 6.15 -6.88 -13.06
CA ILE A 42 7.10 -5.88 -12.55
C ILE A 42 8.14 -6.51 -11.64
N SER A 43 9.28 -5.85 -11.43
CA SER A 43 10.33 -6.42 -10.58
C SER A 43 9.90 -6.49 -9.11
N GLU A 44 10.30 -7.56 -8.42
CA GLU A 44 10.04 -7.75 -6.99
C GLU A 44 10.59 -6.58 -6.15
N SER A 45 11.74 -6.01 -6.55
CA SER A 45 12.29 -4.81 -5.90
C SER A 45 11.35 -3.59 -6.01
N THR A 46 10.58 -3.48 -7.09
CA THR A 46 9.59 -2.41 -7.28
C THR A 46 8.40 -2.62 -6.36
N VAL A 47 7.91 -3.87 -6.26
CA VAL A 47 6.83 -4.25 -5.34
C VAL A 47 7.25 -3.99 -3.90
N SER A 48 8.43 -4.49 -3.50
CA SER A 48 8.99 -4.32 -2.15
C SER A 48 9.11 -2.84 -1.75
N ARG A 49 9.64 -1.98 -2.64
CA ARG A 49 9.72 -0.54 -2.37
C ARG A 49 8.33 0.11 -2.26
N ALA A 50 7.38 -0.26 -3.12
CA ALA A 50 6.02 0.27 -3.07
C ALA A 50 5.31 -0.13 -1.77
N HIS A 51 5.43 -1.40 -1.39
CA HIS A 51 4.89 -1.96 -0.16
C HIS A 51 5.49 -1.29 1.08
N ALA A 52 6.81 -1.14 1.15
CA ALA A 52 7.48 -0.45 2.26
C ALA A 52 7.01 1.02 2.41
N ARG A 53 6.84 1.74 1.29
CA ARG A 53 6.29 3.11 1.31
C ARG A 53 4.84 3.14 1.82
N PHE A 54 4.02 2.18 1.41
CA PHE A 54 2.63 2.04 1.84
C PHE A 54 2.53 1.75 3.34
N VAL A 55 3.27 0.77 3.85
CA VAL A 55 3.33 0.44 5.29
C VAL A 55 3.81 1.63 6.11
N ARG A 56 4.82 2.38 5.61
CA ARG A 56 5.28 3.61 6.27
C ARG A 56 4.18 4.67 6.33
N ALA A 57 3.41 4.84 5.26
CA ALA A 57 2.31 5.79 5.22
C ALA A 57 1.21 5.43 6.23
N ILE A 58 0.83 4.15 6.32
CA ILE A 58 -0.12 3.66 7.34
C ILE A 58 0.37 4.01 8.74
N ARG A 59 1.64 3.74 9.04
CA ARG A 59 2.23 4.06 10.35
C ARG A 59 2.14 5.56 10.65
N GLN A 60 2.44 6.41 9.66
CA GLN A 60 2.35 7.87 9.82
C GLN A 60 0.90 8.33 10.04
N VAL A 61 -0.06 7.80 9.27
CA VAL A 61 -1.49 8.09 9.46
C VAL A 61 -1.92 7.72 10.87
N ASN A 62 -1.57 6.51 11.33
CA ASN A 62 -1.90 6.05 12.69
C ASN A 62 -1.27 6.91 13.79
N THR A 63 -0.03 7.38 13.60
CA THR A 63 0.60 8.33 14.54
C THR A 63 -0.16 9.66 14.57
N LEU A 64 -0.59 10.17 13.41
CA LEU A 64 -1.32 11.43 13.32
C LEU A 64 -2.75 11.34 13.88
N THR A 65 -3.38 10.16 13.87
CA THR A 65 -4.74 9.96 14.39
C THR A 65 -4.90 10.45 15.83
N GLY A 66 -3.87 10.30 16.68
CA GLY A 66 -3.90 10.80 18.06
C GLY A 66 -3.86 12.33 18.19
N HIS A 67 -3.56 13.04 17.11
CA HIS A 67 -3.51 14.50 17.04
C HIS A 67 -4.64 15.10 16.21
N LEU A 68 -5.45 14.28 15.54
CA LEU A 68 -6.61 14.77 14.80
C LEU A 68 -7.66 15.27 15.80
N PRO A 69 -8.30 16.43 15.55
CA PRO A 69 -9.39 16.93 16.36
C PRO A 69 -10.66 16.11 16.07
N LEU A 70 -10.61 14.82 16.38
CA LEU A 70 -11.77 13.95 16.37
C LEU A 70 -12.38 14.07 17.77
N ARG A 71 -13.39 14.94 17.85
CA ARG A 71 -14.29 15.06 19.00
C ARG A 71 -15.11 13.79 19.18
#